data_AF-A0A258XG32-F1
#
_entry.id   AF-A0A258XG32-F1
#
_cell.length_a   1.000
_cell.length_b   1.000
_cell.length_c   1.000
_cell.angle_alpha   90.00
_cell.angle_beta   90.00
_cell.angle_gamma   90.00
#
_symmetry.space_group_name_H-M   'P 1'
#
loop_
_entity.id
_entity.type
_entity.pdbx_description
1 polymer ?
#
loop_
_entity_poly.entity_id
_entity_poly.type
_entity_poly.pdbx_seq_one_letter_code
_entity_poly.pdbx_strand_id
1 'polypeptide(L)' 'MTYTARIHKAVSEIAAEDWDRLAGGGNPFVSHTFLKLLEDSRSVGARSGWSPLPIVIEGEDGRPAAALPAYLKSHSQGEY' A
#
# COMPACT_ATOMS: atom_id res chain seq x y z
N MET A 1 -6.08 12.16 -21.49
CA MET A 1 -5.46 11.12 -20.66
C MET A 1 -6.12 11.17 -19.31
N THR A 2 -6.82 10.11 -18.92
CA THR A 2 -7.54 10.03 -17.65
C THR A 2 -6.86 9.00 -16.78
N TYR A 3 -6.41 9.41 -15.60
CA TYR A 3 -5.90 8.53 -14.57
C TYR A 3 -6.86 8.53 -13.40
N THR A 4 -7.09 7.36 -12.80
CA THR A 4 -7.94 7.23 -11.60
C THR A 4 -7.06 6.88 -10.41
N ALA A 5 -7.15 7.65 -9.34
CA ALA A 5 -6.55 7.29 -8.07
C ALA A 5 -7.53 6.47 -7.24
N ARG A 6 -7.16 5.24 -6.89
CA ARG A 6 -7.92 4.36 -6.02
C ARG A 6 -7.19 4.17 -4.69
N ILE A 7 -7.93 4.37 -3.60
CA ILE A 7 -7.47 4.07 -2.25
C ILE A 7 -8.02 2.69 -1.89
N HIS A 8 -7.12 1.76 -1.60
CA HIS A 8 -7.45 0.41 -1.15
C HIS A 8 -7.43 0.33 0.37
N LYS A 9 -8.05 -0.69 0.95
CA LYS A 9 -8.06 -0.90 2.41
C LYS A 9 -6.86 -1.70 2.90
N ALA A 10 -6.15 -2.36 2.00
CA ALA A 10 -4.99 -3.19 2.28
C ALA A 10 -4.18 -3.39 0.99
N VAL A 11 -2.88 -3.65 1.10
CA VAL A 11 -2.05 -4.00 -0.06
C VAL A 11 -2.47 -5.35 -0.63
N SER A 12 -3.01 -6.24 0.22
CA SER A 12 -3.54 -7.54 -0.18
C SER A 12 -4.76 -7.49 -1.10
N GLU A 13 -5.39 -6.32 -1.31
CA GLU A 13 -6.43 -6.12 -2.32
C GLU A 13 -5.85 -5.92 -3.75
N ILE A 14 -4.53 -5.84 -3.88
CA ILE A 14 -3.81 -5.59 -5.14
C ILE A 14 -3.03 -6.85 -5.50
N ALA A 15 -2.97 -7.20 -6.79
CA ALA A 15 -2.19 -8.35 -7.23
C ALA A 15 -0.69 -8.10 -6.97
N ALA A 16 0.00 -9.07 -6.35
CA ALA A 16 1.41 -8.96 -6.01
C ALA A 16 2.28 -8.67 -7.24
N GLU A 17 1.99 -9.30 -8.38
CA GLU A 17 2.71 -9.10 -9.64
C GLU A 17 2.60 -7.65 -10.14
N ASP A 18 1.42 -7.03 -10.04
CA ASP A 18 1.21 -5.64 -10.44
C ASP A 18 1.94 -4.67 -9.52
N TRP A 19 1.89 -4.93 -8.21
CA TRP A 19 2.59 -4.11 -7.22
C TRP A 19 4.11 -4.22 -7.35
N ASP A 20 4.64 -5.44 -7.40
CA ASP A 20 6.09 -5.68 -7.40
C ASP A 20 6.73 -5.23 -8.72
N ARG A 21 5.99 -5.25 -9.84
CA ARG A 21 6.44 -4.60 -11.09
C ARG A 21 6.69 -3.09 -10.90
N LEU A 22 5.88 -2.41 -10.09
CA LEU A 22 5.99 -0.98 -9.82
C LEU A 22 7.00 -0.67 -8.71
N ALA A 23 7.03 -1.48 -7.65
CA ALA A 23 7.98 -1.35 -6.55
C ALA A 23 9.43 -1.64 -6.99
N GLY A 24 9.58 -2.48 -8.02
CA GLY A 24 10.87 -2.97 -8.48
C GLY A 24 11.58 -3.84 -7.43
N GLY A 25 12.86 -4.13 -7.66
CA GLY A 25 13.66 -4.98 -6.78
C GLY A 25 14.59 -4.23 -5.81
N GLY A 26 14.61 -2.89 -5.86
CA GLY A 26 15.65 -2.09 -5.18
C GLY A 26 15.40 -1.83 -3.70
N ASN A 27 14.16 -1.97 -3.22
CA ASN A 27 13.81 -1.72 -1.82
C ASN A 27 12.81 -2.78 -1.32
N PRO A 28 13.24 -3.71 -0.44
CA PRO A 28 12.35 -4.76 0.06
C PRO A 28 11.20 -4.21 0.92
N PHE A 29 11.36 -3.03 1.52
CA PHE A 29 10.35 -2.42 2.40
C PHE A 29 9.13 -1.85 1.66
N VAL A 30 9.18 -1.81 0.33
CA VAL A 30 8.02 -1.47 -0.51
C VAL A 30 7.54 -2.66 -1.33
N SER A 31 8.10 -3.85 -1.14
CA SER A 31 7.59 -5.07 -1.79
C SER A 31 6.20 -5.41 -1.27
N HIS A 32 5.37 -6.01 -2.14
CA HIS A 32 4.04 -6.47 -1.77
C HIS A 32 4.12 -7.42 -0.56
N THR A 33 5.07 -8.35 -0.58
CA THR A 33 5.25 -9.34 0.51
C THR A 33 5.55 -8.67 1.84
N PHE A 34 6.47 -7.70 1.89
CA PHE A 34 6.79 -7.01 3.15
C PHE A 34 5.60 -6.23 3.70
N LEU A 35 4.92 -5.47 2.84
CA LEU A 35 3.77 -4.66 3.24
C LEU A 35 2.61 -5.53 3.73
N LYS A 36 2.34 -6.64 3.04
CA LYS A 36 1.35 -7.62 3.49
C LYS A 36 1.73 -8.24 4.84
N LEU A 37 3.01 -8.52 5.07
CA LEU A 37 3.47 -9.03 6.37
C LEU A 37 3.24 -8.02 7.51
N LEU A 38 3.29 -6.71 7.26
CA LEU A 38 2.92 -5.71 8.28
C LEU A 38 1.44 -5.83 8.65
N GLU A 39 0.57 -6.09 7.67
CA GLU A 39 -0.87 -6.30 7.86
C GLU A 39 -1.14 -7.60 8.62
N ASP A 40 -0.60 -8.72 8.13
CA ASP A 40 -0.81 -10.07 8.68
C ASP A 40 -0.27 -10.20 10.11
N SER A 41 0.87 -9.57 10.40
CA SER A 41 1.47 -9.57 11.75
C SER A 41 0.77 -8.60 12.73
N ARG A 42 -0.10 -7.73 12.22
CA ARG A 42 -0.75 -6.63 12.96
C ARG A 42 0.22 -5.55 13.45
N SER A 43 1.38 -5.41 12.81
CA SER A 43 2.22 -4.22 12.95
C SER A 43 1.49 -2.96 12.45
N VAL A 44 0.62 -3.12 11.45
CA VAL A 44 -0.37 -2.12 11.04
C VAL A 44 -1.79 -2.67 11.22
N GLY A 45 -2.77 -1.79 11.36
CA GLY A 45 -4.18 -2.07 11.59
C GLY A 45 -4.73 -1.32 12.79
N ALA A 46 -6.03 -1.49 13.07
CA ALA A 46 -6.77 -0.72 14.08
C ALA A 46 -6.12 -0.67 15.48
N ARG A 47 -5.35 -1.71 15.85
CA ARG A 47 -4.68 -1.79 17.16
C ARG A 47 -3.37 -0.99 17.24
N SER A 48 -2.71 -0.69 16.12
CA SER A 48 -1.45 0.05 16.12
C SER A 48 -1.64 1.56 15.94
N GLY A 49 -2.86 2.00 15.66
CA GLY A 49 -3.15 3.39 15.30
C GLY A 49 -2.81 3.75 13.86
N TRP A 50 -2.31 2.80 13.07
CA TRP A 50 -1.96 2.97 11.66
C TRP A 50 -2.83 2.07 10.80
N SER A 51 -3.71 2.64 9.98
CA SER A 51 -4.53 1.87 9.04
C SER A 51 -3.89 1.89 7.65
N PRO A 52 -3.66 0.73 7.00
CA PRO A 52 -3.18 0.70 5.63
C PRO A 52 -4.23 1.35 4.71
N LEU A 53 -3.76 2.22 3.82
CA LEU A 53 -4.56 2.85 2.76
C LEU A 53 -3.72 2.99 1.48
N PRO A 54 -3.19 1.88 0.91
CA PRO A 54 -2.35 2.00 -0.27
C PRO A 54 -3.12 2.66 -1.42
N ILE A 55 -2.41 3.50 -2.17
CA ILE A 55 -2.97 4.27 -3.27
C ILE A 55 -2.41 3.71 -4.57
N VAL A 56 -3.31 3.38 -5.51
CA VAL A 56 -2.95 2.94 -6.86
C VAL A 56 -3.47 3.96 -7.86
N ILE A 57 -2.62 4.31 -8.82
CA ILE A 57 -3.03 5.07 -10.00
C ILE A 57 -3.29 4.07 -11.11
N GLU A 58 -4.55 3.96 -11.55
CA GLU A 58 -4.94 3.16 -12.72
C GLU A 58 -4.57 3.92 -14.01
N GLY A 59 -3.83 3.24 -14.88
CA GLY A 59 -3.47 3.71 -16.22
C GLY A 59 -4.60 3.50 -17.24
N GLU A 60 -4.36 3.98 -18.47
CA GLU A 60 -5.37 3.97 -19.54
C GLU A 60 -5.76 2.55 -20.00
N ASP A 61 -4.87 1.57 -19.81
CA ASP A 61 -5.08 0.17 -20.13
C ASP A 61 -5.76 -0.62 -18.99
N GLY A 62 -6.18 0.08 -17.93
CA GLY A 62 -6.75 -0.53 -16.72
C GLY A 62 -5.71 -1.19 -15.82
N ARG A 63 -4.41 -1.08 -16.12
CA ARG A 63 -3.33 -1.61 -15.27
C ARG A 63 -2.79 -0.52 -14.33
N PRO A 64 -2.26 -0.89 -13.16
CA PRO A 64 -1.59 0.06 -12.28
C PRO A 64 -0.43 0.79 -12.98
N ALA A 65 -0.51 2.11 -13.10
CA ALA A 65 0.56 2.97 -13.60
C ALA A 65 1.51 3.44 -12.48
N ALA A 66 1.00 3.54 -11.25
CA ALA A 66 1.79 3.84 -10.06
C ALA A 66 1.15 3.23 -8.80
N ALA A 67 1.96 3.00 -7.77
CA ALA A 67 1.53 2.50 -6.49
C ALA A 67 2.28 3.23 -5.37
N LEU A 68 1.58 3.53 -4.28
CA LEU A 68 2.11 4.20 -3.11
C LEU A 68 1.67 3.45 -1.85
N PRO A 69 2.59 2.85 -1.07
CA PRO A 69 2.28 2.44 0.29
C PRO A 69 1.95 3.69 1.12
N ALA A 70 0.76 3.70 1.71
CA ALA A 70 0.28 4.83 2.52
C ALA A 70 -0.51 4.31 3.72
N TYR A 71 -0.49 5.09 4.80
CA TYR A 71 -1.13 4.73 6.06
C TYR A 71 -1.82 5.96 6.65
N LEU A 72 -3.03 5.77 7.18
CA LEU A 72 -3.73 6.75 7.99
C LEU A 72 -3.38 6.54 9.46
N LYS A 73 -2.86 7.58 10.11
CA LYS A 73 -2.66 7.58 11.56
C LYS A 73 -3.90 8.14 12.27
N SER A 74 -4.45 7.39 13.21
CA SER A 74 -5.68 7.79 13.92
C SER A 74 -5.45 8.56 15.22
N HIS A 75 -4.21 8.66 15.70
CA HIS A 75 -3.85 9.36 16.93
C HIS A 75 -2.35 9.73 16.97
N SER A 76 -1.95 10.63 17.88
CA SER A 76 -0.56 11.09 18.04
C SER A 76 0.31 10.25 18.97
N GLN A 77 -0.18 9.12 19.50
CA GLN A 77 0.64 8.24 20.36
C GLN A 77 1.94 7.81 19.65
N GLY A 78 3.08 7.91 20.35
CA GLY A 78 4.41 7.55 19.84
C GLY A 78 5.09 8.61 18.97
N GLU A 79 4.57 9.85 18.92
CA GLU A 79 5.23 10.99 18.23
C GLU A 79 6.18 11.79 19.14
N TYR A 80 6.23 11.43 20.42
CA TYR A 80 7.13 11.95 21.45
C TYR A 80 7.74 10.78 22.21
#